data_AF-A0A7C9CKW4-F1
#
_entry.id   AF-A0A7C9CKW4-F1
#
_cell.length_a   1.000
_cell.length_b   1.000
_cell.length_c   1.000
_cell.angle_alpha   90.00
_cell.angle_beta   90.00
_cell.angle_gamma   90.00
#
_symmetry.space_group_name_H-M   'P 1'
#
loop_
_entity.id
_entity.type
_entity.pdbx_description
1 polymer ?
#
loop_
_entity_poly.entity_id
_entity_poly.type
_entity_poly.pdbx_seq_one_letter_code
_entity_poly.pdbx_strand_id
1 'polypeptide(L)'
;AYSHWAAQMAENTKAGVPWIMCKQDYDVPDNVIDTCNGFYCEGFVPKGKDKPKMWTEMWSGWYTQWGGPYVYRPAEDDAFAVARFFQNGGAFMNYYMFHGGTNFGNTA
;
A
#
# COMPACT_ATOMS: atom_id res chain seq x y z
N ALA A 1 9.34 -6.07 -18.28
CA ALA A 1 8.94 -5.45 -19.58
C ALA A 1 7.67 -4.62 -19.44
N TYR A 2 6.53 -5.23 -19.10
CA TYR A 2 5.27 -4.49 -18.87
C TYR A 2 5.36 -3.48 -17.70
N SER A 3 5.92 -3.91 -16.56
CA SER A 3 6.23 -3.08 -15.38
C SER A 3 6.93 -1.76 -15.74
N HIS A 4 8.05 -1.86 -16.47
CA HIS A 4 8.83 -0.72 -16.93
C HIS A 4 8.07 0.15 -17.94
N TRP A 5 7.36 -0.46 -18.89
CA TRP A 5 6.52 0.30 -19.82
C TRP A 5 5.43 1.10 -19.08
N ALA A 6 4.77 0.50 -18.08
CA ALA A 6 3.72 1.15 -17.30
C ALA A 6 4.27 2.32 -16.49
N ALA A 7 5.42 2.12 -15.82
CA ALA A 7 6.10 3.18 -15.09
C ALA A 7 6.56 4.33 -16.00
N GLN A 8 7.10 4.02 -17.19
CA GLN A 8 7.51 5.05 -18.14
C GLN A 8 6.29 5.80 -18.72
N MET A 9 5.20 5.10 -18.99
CA MET A 9 3.97 5.70 -19.48
C MET A 9 3.39 6.67 -18.44
N ALA A 10 3.38 6.28 -17.15
CA ALA A 10 2.95 7.14 -16.06
C ALA A 10 3.83 8.40 -15.93
N GLU A 11 5.15 8.26 -15.98
CA GLU A 11 6.09 9.40 -15.98
C GLU A 11 5.82 10.38 -17.14
N ASN A 12 5.50 9.85 -18.32
CA ASN A 12 5.22 10.66 -19.52
C ASN A 12 3.94 11.50 -19.42
N THR A 13 3.07 11.27 -18.42
CA THR A 13 1.94 12.16 -18.12
C THR A 13 2.39 13.51 -17.57
N LYS A 14 3.64 13.61 -17.08
CA LYS A 14 4.25 14.82 -16.52
C LYS A 14 3.45 15.43 -15.37
N ALA A 15 2.96 14.58 -14.47
CA ALA A 15 2.17 15.00 -13.30
C ALA A 15 2.92 15.93 -12.33
N GLY A 16 4.26 15.96 -12.37
CA GLY A 16 5.08 16.84 -11.52
C GLY A 16 5.22 16.38 -10.07
N VAL A 17 4.79 15.15 -9.76
CA VAL A 17 4.85 14.52 -8.44
C VAL A 17 5.35 13.07 -8.56
N PRO A 18 5.87 12.45 -7.49
CA PRO A 18 6.39 11.08 -7.54
C PRO A 18 5.32 10.03 -7.88
N TRP A 19 5.72 9.00 -8.62
CA TRP A 19 4.92 7.80 -8.86
C TRP A 19 5.30 6.68 -7.90
N ILE A 20 4.30 5.90 -7.47
CA ILE A 20 4.47 4.76 -6.58
C ILE A 20 3.84 3.49 -7.17
N MET A 21 4.39 2.31 -6.86
CA MET A 21 3.83 1.01 -7.23
C MET A 21 3.84 0.07 -6.03
N CYS A 22 2.65 -0.33 -5.56
CA CYS A 22 2.52 -1.26 -4.43
C CYS A 22 2.83 -2.70 -4.84
N LYS A 23 3.50 -3.45 -3.95
CA LYS A 23 3.87 -4.87 -4.15
C LYS A 23 4.69 -5.13 -5.42
N GLN A 24 5.34 -4.10 -5.95
CA GLN A 24 6.31 -4.25 -7.03
C GLN A 24 7.64 -4.68 -6.39
N ASP A 25 7.81 -5.99 -6.13
CA ASP A 25 8.89 -6.49 -5.26
C ASP A 25 10.14 -7.02 -6.02
N TYR A 26 10.01 -7.30 -7.32
CA TYR A 26 11.04 -8.00 -8.11
C TYR A 26 11.63 -7.15 -9.23
N ASP A 27 10.80 -6.73 -10.18
CA ASP A 27 11.22 -5.97 -11.37
C ASP A 27 10.80 -4.50 -11.18
N VAL A 28 11.42 -3.82 -10.22
CA VAL A 28 11.08 -2.44 -9.81
C VAL A 28 11.70 -1.44 -10.78
N PRO A 29 10.90 -0.65 -11.51
CA PRO A 29 11.43 0.42 -12.35
C PRO A 29 12.10 1.51 -11.50
N ASP A 30 13.19 2.08 -11.98
CA ASP A 30 13.97 3.05 -11.21
C ASP A 30 13.19 4.33 -10.92
N ASN A 31 12.28 4.71 -11.83
CA ASN A 31 11.50 5.96 -11.78
C ASN A 31 10.24 5.91 -10.91
N VAL A 32 10.02 4.83 -10.14
CA VAL A 32 8.89 4.72 -9.20
C VAL A 32 9.34 4.36 -7.79
N ILE A 33 8.56 4.68 -6.77
CA ILE A 33 8.78 4.21 -5.40
C ILE A 33 7.98 2.92 -5.20
N ASP A 34 8.67 1.82 -4.89
CA ASP A 34 8.02 0.57 -4.48
C ASP A 34 7.49 0.66 -3.05
N THR A 35 6.29 0.14 -2.81
CA THR A 35 5.59 0.28 -1.52
C THR A 35 5.03 -1.04 -1.02
N CYS A 36 4.73 -1.11 0.28
CA CYS A 36 4.21 -2.30 0.93
C CYS A 36 2.69 -2.22 1.19
N ASN A 37 2.04 -3.39 1.16
CA ASN A 37 0.65 -3.61 1.56
C ASN A 37 0.59 -4.82 2.52
N GLY A 38 -0.31 -4.78 3.49
CA GLY A 38 -0.51 -5.90 4.43
C GLY A 38 -1.07 -5.46 5.78
N PHE A 39 -1.17 -6.42 6.70
CA PHE A 39 -1.42 -6.14 8.13
C PHE A 39 -0.18 -5.55 8.82
N TYR A 40 1.01 -5.90 8.34
CA TYR A 40 2.30 -5.48 8.87
C TYR A 40 3.29 -5.23 7.71
N CYS A 41 4.06 -4.15 7.80
CA CYS A 41 5.08 -3.77 6.82
C CYS A 41 6.38 -3.26 7.47
N GLU A 42 6.58 -3.50 8.76
CA GLU A 42 7.79 -3.06 9.50
C GLU A 42 9.08 -3.66 8.94
N GLY A 43 9.01 -4.83 8.30
CA GLY A 43 10.15 -5.50 7.66
C GLY A 43 10.39 -5.08 6.21
N PHE A 44 9.49 -4.30 5.61
CA PHE A 44 9.66 -3.84 4.23
C PHE A 44 10.85 -2.90 4.10
N VAL A 45 11.58 -3.03 3.00
CA VAL A 45 12.70 -2.16 2.63
C VAL A 45 12.53 -1.83 1.14
N PRO A 46 12.40 -0.55 0.76
CA PRO A 46 12.29 -0.18 -0.65
C PRO A 46 13.57 -0.55 -1.40
N LYS A 47 13.45 -0.91 -2.68
CA LYS A 47 14.60 -1.38 -3.46
C LYS A 47 15.62 -0.27 -3.78
N GLY A 48 15.18 0.98 -3.88
CA GLY A 48 16.07 2.13 -4.06
C GLY A 48 16.61 2.67 -2.74
N LYS A 49 17.94 2.85 -2.64
CA LYS A 49 18.59 3.34 -1.40
C LYS A 49 18.11 4.71 -0.94
N ASP A 50 17.71 5.57 -1.88
CA ASP A 50 17.25 6.94 -1.60
C ASP A 50 15.72 7.07 -1.65
N LYS A 51 15.00 5.93 -1.63
CA LYS A 51 13.53 5.91 -1.68
C LYS A 51 12.97 5.78 -0.26
N PRO A 52 11.91 6.54 0.09
CA PRO A 52 11.30 6.43 1.41
C PRO A 52 10.57 5.09 1.58
N LYS A 53 10.56 4.59 2.81
CA LYS A 53 9.79 3.40 3.17
C LYS A 53 8.31 3.76 3.34
N MET A 54 7.47 3.28 2.43
CA MET A 54 6.04 3.63 2.37
C MET A 54 5.14 2.39 2.49
N TRP A 55 4.07 2.51 3.28
CA TRP A 55 3.04 1.50 3.48
C TRP A 55 1.71 2.02 2.94
N THR A 56 1.36 1.60 1.73
CA THR A 56 0.21 2.13 0.97
C THR A 56 -1.12 1.52 1.40
N GLU A 57 -1.12 0.30 1.93
CA GLU A 57 -2.33 -0.35 2.46
C GLU A 57 -2.05 -1.05 3.79
N MET A 58 -2.28 -0.33 4.89
CA MET A 58 -2.44 -0.92 6.20
C MET A 58 -3.86 -1.46 6.30
N TRP A 59 -4.01 -2.78 6.32
CA TRP A 59 -5.32 -3.42 6.33
C TRP A 59 -5.99 -3.31 7.71
N SER A 60 -6.90 -2.37 7.88
CA SER A 60 -7.65 -2.12 9.14
C SER A 60 -8.74 -3.17 9.42
N GLY A 61 -8.84 -4.19 8.58
CA GLY A 61 -9.88 -5.21 8.61
C GLY A 61 -9.86 -6.03 7.32
N TRP A 62 -10.99 -6.63 6.97
CA TRP A 62 -11.15 -7.36 5.70
C TRP A 62 -12.51 -7.09 5.08
N TYR A 63 -12.62 -7.27 3.77
CA TYR A 63 -13.90 -7.18 3.09
C TYR A 63 -14.81 -8.35 3.52
N THR A 64 -16.10 -8.07 3.60
CA THR A 64 -17.10 -9.11 3.91
C THR A 64 -17.59 -9.74 2.61
N GLN A 65 -17.62 -11.07 2.58
CA GLN A 65 -18.11 -11.85 1.44
C GLN A 65 -19.51 -12.40 1.71
N TRP A 66 -20.29 -12.66 0.66
CA TRP A 66 -21.60 -13.30 0.78
C TRP A 66 -21.48 -14.67 1.47
N GLY A 67 -22.25 -14.89 2.54
CA GLY A 67 -22.19 -16.11 3.35
C GLY A 67 -20.94 -16.23 4.24
N GLY A 68 -20.02 -15.26 4.19
CA GLY A 68 -18.83 -15.21 5.04
C GLY A 68 -19.07 -14.49 6.37
N PRO A 69 -18.14 -14.64 7.33
CA PRO A 69 -18.21 -13.90 8.59
C PRO A 69 -17.84 -12.43 8.39
N TYR A 70 -18.28 -11.60 9.34
CA TYR A 70 -17.73 -10.26 9.49
C TYR A 70 -16.33 -10.36 10.12
N VAL A 71 -15.31 -9.84 9.44
CA VAL A 71 -13.93 -9.90 9.89
C VAL A 71 -13.53 -8.55 10.50
N TYR A 72 -13.17 -8.58 11.78
CA TYR A 72 -12.74 -7.42 12.54
C TYR A 72 -11.25 -7.51 12.89
N ARG A 73 -10.56 -6.37 12.87
CA ARG A 73 -9.18 -6.23 13.38
C ARG A 73 -9.19 -5.32 14.62
N PRO A 74 -8.58 -5.73 15.74
CA PRO A 74 -8.51 -4.89 16.94
C PRO A 74 -7.74 -3.59 16.71
N ALA A 75 -8.24 -2.48 17.24
CA ALA A 75 -7.61 -1.17 17.14
C ALA A 75 -6.21 -1.15 17.81
N GLU A 76 -6.01 -1.97 18.85
CA GLU A 76 -4.74 -2.14 19.54
C GLU A 76 -3.69 -2.77 18.63
N ASP A 77 -4.09 -3.75 17.79
CA ASP A 77 -3.19 -4.36 16.82
C ASP A 77 -2.88 -3.41 15.66
N ASP A 78 -3.86 -2.65 15.19
CA ASP A 78 -3.66 -1.58 14.21
C ASP A 78 -2.64 -0.55 14.71
N ALA A 79 -2.84 -0.03 15.93
CA ALA A 79 -1.95 0.93 16.54
C ALA A 79 -0.54 0.34 16.75
N PHE A 80 -0.44 -0.92 17.17
CA PHE A 80 0.83 -1.62 17.32
C PHE A 80 1.56 -1.75 15.97
N ALA A 81 0.88 -2.21 14.92
CA ALA A 81 1.48 -2.40 13.60
C ALA A 81 1.98 -1.07 13.02
N VAL A 82 1.20 0.01 13.17
CA VAL A 82 1.57 1.36 12.75
C VAL A 82 2.78 1.88 13.53
N ALA A 83 2.77 1.78 14.86
CA ALA A 83 3.90 2.17 15.69
C ALA A 83 5.18 1.39 15.32
N ARG A 84 5.03 0.07 15.08
CA ARG A 84 6.12 -0.82 14.68
C ARG A 84 6.71 -0.46 13.31
N PHE A 85 5.89 0.01 12.38
CA PHE A 85 6.35 0.49 11.08
C PHE A 85 7.14 1.80 11.20
N PHE A 86 6.58 2.80 11.90
CA PHE A 86 7.24 4.11 12.03
C PHE A 86 8.53 4.06 12.86
N GLN A 87 8.59 3.27 13.93
CA GLN A 87 9.84 3.10 14.70
C GLN A 87 10.97 2.45 13.86
N ASN A 88 10.62 1.70 12.81
CA ASN A 88 11.55 1.02 11.89
C ASN A 88 11.78 1.83 10.60
N GLY A 89 11.80 3.16 10.70
CA GLY A 89 12.12 4.07 9.60
C GLY A 89 11.02 4.24 8.55
N GLY A 90 9.79 3.84 8.86
CA GLY A 90 8.62 4.14 8.03
C GLY A 90 8.41 5.65 7.91
N ALA A 91 8.07 6.12 6.71
CA ALA A 91 7.88 7.55 6.42
C ALA A 91 6.44 7.89 5.98
N PHE A 92 5.68 6.90 5.51
CA PHE A 92 4.30 7.08 5.06
C PHE A 92 3.49 5.81 5.36
N MET A 93 2.27 5.97 5.87
CA MET A 93 1.31 4.89 6.07
C MET A 93 -0.09 5.36 5.69
N ASN A 94 -0.87 4.48 5.05
CA ASN A 94 -2.26 4.72 4.69
C ASN A 94 -3.17 3.58 5.17
N TYR A 95 -4.26 3.92 5.86
CA TYR A 95 -5.28 2.96 6.28
C TYR A 95 -6.14 2.53 5.10
N TYR A 96 -6.13 1.23 4.80
CA TYR A 96 -6.99 0.59 3.82
C TYR A 96 -7.94 -0.38 4.55
N MET A 97 -9.16 0.03 4.92
CA MET A 97 -9.82 1.29 4.61
C MET A 97 -9.95 2.17 5.85
N PHE A 98 -9.69 3.46 5.70
CA PHE A 98 -10.09 4.46 6.70
C PHE A 98 -11.63 4.60 6.75
N HIS A 99 -12.27 4.63 5.57
CA HIS A 99 -13.71 4.52 5.41
C HIS A 99 -14.00 3.55 4.25
N GLY A 100 -14.70 2.44 4.53
CA GLY A 100 -14.96 1.41 3.52
C GLY A 100 -16.13 1.72 2.57
N GLY A 101 -17.19 2.34 3.08
CA GLY A 101 -18.36 2.70 2.28
C GLY A 101 -19.27 1.53 1.93
N THR A 102 -19.82 1.55 0.71
CA THR A 102 -20.80 0.57 0.23
C THR A 102 -20.67 0.38 -1.27
N ASN A 103 -20.61 -0.87 -1.72
CA ASN A 103 -20.68 -1.20 -3.15
C ASN A 103 -22.14 -1.15 -3.60
N PHE A 104 -22.55 -0.01 -4.18
CA PHE A 104 -23.93 0.21 -4.64
C PHE A 104 -24.18 -0.39 -6.03
N GLY A 105 -25.44 -0.69 -6.33
CA GLY A 105 -25.84 -1.17 -7.66
C GLY A 105 -25.23 -2.53 -8.00
N ASN A 106 -24.67 -2.67 -9.20
CA ASN A 106 -24.20 -3.95 -9.74
C ASN A 106 -22.91 -3.85 -10.58
N THR A 107 -22.19 -2.72 -10.54
CA THR A 107 -20.92 -2.51 -11.25
C THR A 107 -19.89 -1.79 -10.40
N ALA A 108 -19.97 -1.95 -9.08
CA ALA A 108 -18.99 -1.47 -8.10
C ALA A 108 -17.95 -2.55 -7.79
#